data_AF-A0A1G8QRQ8-F1
#
_entry.id   AF-A0A1G8QRQ8-F1
#
_cell.length_a   1.000
_cell.length_b   1.000
_cell.length_c   1.000
_cell.angle_alpha   90.00
_cell.angle_beta   90.00
_cell.angle_gamma   90.00
#
_symmetry.space_group_name_H-M   'P 1'
#
loop_
_entity.id
_entity.type
_entity.pdbx_description
1 polymer ?
#
loop_
_entity_poly.entity_id
_entity_poly.type
_entity_poly.pdbx_seq_one_letter_code
_entity_poly.pdbx_strand_id
1 'polypeptide(L)'
;MRAGRDILIDAANEQSSYAREQSQKRTGTSTTVNHNFERTKDAVSGAGKGENTVSQASSILKAVDSVSQFMSGPTFDGHLGSTSQSQSVSQTVVGNRASTLEAGNDINLVAGNNVVIDGSRLQAGRDIAIKGTDVTLGVAQGEYAVDAEQQQGKGGIKGGTSGGFKLGVGGSTGTATQAERQGTSSPSELLAGRDLNLEASNDLSLVGTRAQSGRDINLNAGNDLLIGAAQNQSSTDNDRRNAGGEVGVTVGSDGFGVYVSASLGKGKLDREGEQMQNAYLYAGRDLNFASGRDT
;
A
#
# COMPACT_ATOMS: atom_id res chain seq x y z
N MET A 1 4.47 39.14 -2.96
CA MET A 1 4.10 38.90 -4.37
C MET A 1 2.70 39.42 -4.60
N ARG A 2 2.46 40.11 -5.71
CA ARG A 2 1.11 40.52 -6.14
C ARG A 2 0.91 40.09 -7.59
N ALA A 3 -0.17 39.38 -7.89
CA ALA A 3 -0.54 38.96 -9.23
C ALA A 3 -1.88 39.59 -9.62
N GLY A 4 -2.00 40.04 -10.88
CA GLY A 4 -3.26 40.61 -11.38
C GLY A 4 -4.37 39.58 -11.56
N ARG A 5 -4.04 38.29 -11.56
CA ARG A 5 -4.99 37.18 -11.69
C ARG A 5 -4.71 36.12 -10.63
N ASP A 6 -3.95 35.10 -10.96
CA ASP A 6 -3.79 33.89 -10.15
C ASP A 6 -2.36 33.77 -9.60
N ILE A 7 -2.20 33.15 -8.44
CA ILE A 7 -0.93 32.67 -7.89
C ILE A 7 -1.05 31.16 -7.72
N LEU A 8 -0.16 30.40 -8.38
CA LEU A 8 -0.08 28.95 -8.25
C LEU A 8 1.30 28.58 -7.69
N ILE A 9 1.31 27.76 -6.64
CA ILE A 9 2.53 27.22 -6.01
C ILE A 9 2.34 25.72 -5.86
N ASP A 10 2.76 24.98 -6.87
CA ASP A 10 2.50 23.55 -6.97
C ASP A 10 3.80 22.75 -6.79
N ALA A 11 3.68 21.56 -6.22
CA ALA A 11 4.73 20.57 -6.24
C ALA A 11 4.93 20.05 -7.68
N ALA A 12 6.19 19.81 -8.06
CA ALA A 12 6.49 19.15 -9.32
C ALA A 12 6.33 17.63 -9.18
N ASN A 13 5.80 16.96 -10.19
CA ASN A 13 5.74 15.51 -10.23
C ASN A 13 7.11 14.92 -10.62
N GLU A 14 7.54 13.89 -9.91
CA GLU A 14 8.74 13.13 -10.23
C GLU A 14 8.37 11.65 -10.30
N GLN A 15 8.82 10.98 -11.36
CA GLN A 15 8.57 9.55 -11.56
C GLN A 15 9.88 8.78 -11.56
N SER A 16 9.91 7.72 -10.77
CA SER A 16 11.00 6.73 -10.78
C SER A 16 10.42 5.35 -11.05
N SER A 17 11.12 4.55 -11.85
CA SER A 17 10.77 3.16 -12.09
C SER A 17 11.97 2.25 -11.88
N TYR A 18 11.71 1.09 -11.30
CA TYR A 18 12.70 0.05 -11.04
C TYR A 18 12.11 -1.30 -11.44
N ALA A 19 12.85 -2.07 -12.22
CA ALA A 19 12.46 -3.42 -12.60
C ALA A 19 13.59 -4.40 -12.31
N ARG A 20 13.23 -5.57 -11.78
CA ARG A 20 14.15 -6.66 -11.48
C ARG A 20 13.54 -7.98 -11.89
N GLU A 21 14.30 -8.76 -12.64
CA GLU A 21 13.94 -10.12 -13.02
C GLU A 21 14.98 -11.11 -12.48
N GLN A 22 14.51 -12.24 -11.96
CA GLN A 22 15.35 -13.34 -11.50
C GLN A 22 14.77 -14.67 -11.95
N SER A 23 15.57 -15.49 -12.62
CA SER A 23 15.19 -16.83 -13.04
C SER A 23 16.18 -17.86 -12.51
N GLN A 24 15.66 -18.94 -11.95
CA GLN A 24 16.45 -20.07 -11.47
C GLN A 24 15.87 -21.37 -12.01
N LYS A 25 16.76 -22.25 -12.49
CA LYS A 25 16.42 -23.61 -12.86
C LYS A 25 17.24 -24.57 -12.01
N ARG A 26 16.58 -25.54 -11.39
CA ARG A 26 17.20 -26.56 -10.54
C ARG A 26 16.82 -27.93 -11.04
N THR A 27 17.80 -28.83 -11.13
CA THR A 27 17.58 -30.23 -11.46
C THR A 27 18.00 -31.06 -10.26
N GLY A 28 17.12 -31.92 -9.74
CA GLY A 28 17.41 -32.74 -8.58
C GLY A 28 16.15 -33.26 -7.88
N THR A 29 16.30 -33.70 -6.64
CA THR A 29 15.20 -34.11 -5.77
C THR A 29 14.61 -32.90 -5.06
N SER A 30 13.29 -32.68 -5.17
CA SER A 30 12.54 -31.69 -4.39
C SER A 30 11.49 -32.39 -3.52
N THR A 31 11.41 -31.99 -2.25
CA THR A 31 10.41 -32.48 -1.30
C THR A 31 9.40 -31.36 -1.06
N THR A 32 8.10 -31.63 -1.28
CA THR A 32 7.03 -30.67 -0.99
C THR A 32 6.22 -31.19 0.19
N VAL A 33 6.17 -30.43 1.29
CA VAL A 33 5.36 -30.78 2.48
C VAL A 33 3.98 -30.15 2.32
N ASN A 34 2.96 -30.97 2.05
CA ASN A 34 1.58 -30.51 1.97
C ASN A 34 0.93 -30.64 3.36
N HIS A 35 0.46 -29.52 3.93
CA HIS A 35 -0.42 -29.54 5.09
C HIS A 35 -1.87 -29.61 4.63
N ASN A 36 -2.56 -30.73 4.88
CA ASN A 36 -4.01 -30.82 4.71
C ASN A 36 -4.69 -29.95 5.78
N PHE A 37 -5.10 -28.74 5.42
CA PHE A 37 -6.01 -27.95 6.24
C PHE A 37 -7.44 -28.46 6.02
N GLU A 38 -7.86 -29.49 6.77
CA GLU A 38 -9.27 -29.85 6.88
C GLU A 38 -9.75 -29.79 8.34
N ARG A 39 -10.79 -28.95 8.51
CA ARG A 39 -11.58 -28.61 9.71
C ARG A 39 -11.06 -27.43 10.54
N THR A 40 -11.31 -26.23 10.04
CA THR A 40 -11.55 -25.04 10.87
C THR A 40 -12.88 -25.21 11.61
N LYS A 41 -12.83 -25.63 12.87
CA LYS A 41 -13.89 -25.38 13.84
C LYS A 41 -13.28 -25.17 15.22
N ASP A 42 -13.68 -24.06 15.82
CA ASP A 42 -13.46 -23.62 17.20
C ASP A 42 -12.05 -23.14 17.59
N ALA A 43 -11.88 -21.82 17.52
CA ALA A 43 -11.09 -21.04 18.48
C ALA A 43 -11.59 -19.58 18.53
N VAL A 44 -12.88 -19.41 18.85
CA VAL A 44 -13.36 -18.19 19.50
C VAL A 44 -13.32 -18.44 21.01
N SER A 45 -12.88 -17.42 21.73
CA SER A 45 -12.78 -17.27 23.19
C SER A 45 -11.49 -17.80 23.81
N GLY A 46 -10.65 -16.88 24.31
CA GLY A 46 -9.49 -17.28 25.12
C GLY A 46 -8.38 -16.27 25.38
N ALA A 47 -8.55 -14.96 25.18
CA ALA A 47 -7.67 -13.96 25.79
C ALA A 47 -8.41 -12.62 25.79
N GLY A 48 -8.87 -12.07 26.91
CA GLY A 48 -8.16 -12.01 28.18
C GLY A 48 -7.62 -10.59 28.33
N LYS A 49 -8.45 -9.77 28.98
CA LYS A 49 -8.22 -8.38 29.39
C LYS A 49 -6.81 -8.14 29.94
N GLY A 50 -6.17 -7.03 29.61
CA GLY A 50 -4.98 -6.56 30.35
C GLY A 50 -4.17 -5.49 29.63
N GLU A 51 -3.95 -4.37 30.31
CA GLU A 51 -3.32 -3.12 29.89
C GLU A 51 -1.79 -3.18 29.75
N ASN A 52 -1.26 -2.13 29.10
CA ASN A 52 0.14 -1.73 28.88
C ASN A 52 0.91 -2.47 27.77
N THR A 53 1.02 -1.88 26.57
CA THR A 53 1.79 -0.69 26.13
C THR A 53 3.30 -0.93 25.99
N VAL A 54 3.73 -0.73 24.73
CA VAL A 54 5.09 -0.49 24.24
C VAL A 54 6.04 -1.70 24.14
N SER A 55 6.04 -2.38 22.98
CA SER A 55 7.21 -2.45 22.07
C SER A 55 7.03 -3.51 20.97
N GLN A 56 6.96 -3.02 19.73
CA GLN A 56 7.73 -3.49 18.58
C GLN A 56 7.67 -4.98 18.18
N ALA A 57 6.87 -5.25 17.16
CA ALA A 57 7.33 -5.79 15.89
C ALA A 57 8.73 -6.45 15.90
N SER A 58 8.83 -7.71 16.30
CA SER A 58 9.96 -8.61 15.97
C SER A 58 9.75 -9.99 16.61
N SER A 59 8.82 -10.78 16.09
CA SER A 59 8.59 -12.13 16.62
C SER A 59 8.19 -13.14 15.55
N ILE A 60 8.92 -13.13 14.42
CA ILE A 60 8.99 -14.32 13.55
C ILE A 60 10.47 -14.63 13.36
N LEU A 61 11.06 -15.29 14.35
CA LEU A 61 12.23 -16.18 14.24
C LEU A 61 12.61 -16.67 15.65
N LYS A 62 12.59 -18.00 15.83
CA LYS A 62 12.75 -18.84 17.04
C LYS A 62 11.38 -19.36 17.52
N ALA A 63 11.11 -20.66 17.61
CA ALA A 63 11.94 -21.86 17.72
C ALA A 63 11.28 -23.01 16.90
N VAL A 64 12.01 -23.89 16.20
CA VAL A 64 12.67 -25.12 16.69
C VAL A 64 11.86 -25.93 17.71
N ASP A 65 11.61 -27.18 17.29
CA ASP A 65 11.19 -28.39 17.99
C ASP A 65 9.90 -28.39 18.85
N SER A 66 8.93 -29.19 18.40
CA SER A 66 8.63 -30.42 19.15
C SER A 66 7.84 -31.42 18.31
N VAL A 67 8.40 -32.62 18.25
CA VAL A 67 7.82 -33.85 17.70
C VAL A 67 6.82 -34.44 18.70
N SER A 68 5.68 -34.95 18.21
CA SER A 68 5.10 -36.30 18.48
C SER A 68 3.57 -36.30 18.31
N GLN A 69 3.10 -36.93 17.23
CA GLN A 69 2.38 -38.22 17.20
C GLN A 69 0.89 -38.18 17.60
N PHE A 70 0.00 -38.24 16.59
CA PHE A 70 -1.09 -39.23 16.60
C PHE A 70 -1.68 -39.43 15.18
N MET A 71 -1.50 -40.64 14.64
CA MET A 71 -2.23 -41.33 13.55
C MET A 71 -2.78 -40.48 12.38
N SER A 72 -2.00 -40.21 11.33
CA SER A 72 -1.96 -40.97 10.06
C SER A 72 -0.64 -40.59 9.37
N GLY A 73 0.17 -41.56 8.93
CA GLY A 73 1.61 -41.38 8.64
C GLY A 73 1.98 -40.21 7.70
N PRO A 74 3.22 -39.69 7.77
CA PRO A 74 3.67 -38.63 6.86
C PRO A 74 3.61 -39.14 5.41
N THR A 75 2.79 -38.54 4.58
CA THR A 75 2.83 -38.79 3.14
C THR A 75 4.02 -38.05 2.56
N PHE A 76 5.06 -38.80 2.18
CA PHE A 76 6.24 -38.24 1.55
C PHE A 76 6.01 -38.17 0.05
N ASP A 77 5.58 -37.01 -0.47
CA ASP A 77 5.52 -36.78 -1.91
C ASP A 77 6.91 -36.24 -2.35
N GLY A 78 7.71 -37.11 -2.96
CA GLY A 78 9.03 -36.80 -3.52
C GLY A 78 8.94 -36.52 -5.02
N HIS A 79 9.62 -35.48 -5.50
CA HIS A 79 9.77 -35.20 -6.92
C HIS A 79 11.25 -35.28 -7.31
N LEU A 80 11.58 -36.05 -8.34
CA LEU A 80 12.88 -36.08 -8.99
C LEU A 80 12.73 -35.53 -10.41
N GLY A 81 13.36 -34.39 -10.69
CA GLY A 81 13.29 -33.79 -12.01
C GLY A 81 13.78 -32.36 -12.09
N SER A 82 13.29 -31.63 -13.08
CA SER A 82 13.62 -30.22 -13.25
C SER A 82 12.52 -29.34 -12.68
N THR A 83 12.94 -28.30 -11.96
CA THR A 83 12.09 -27.23 -11.46
C THR A 83 12.62 -25.91 -11.98
N SER A 84 11.75 -25.04 -12.44
CA SER A 84 12.07 -23.68 -12.87
C SER A 84 11.21 -22.70 -12.08
N GLN A 85 11.84 -21.64 -11.61
CA GLN A 85 11.15 -20.56 -10.92
C GLN A 85 11.67 -19.24 -11.49
N SER A 86 10.76 -18.41 -11.98
CA SER A 86 11.03 -17.04 -12.38
C SER A 86 10.22 -16.08 -11.51
N GLN A 87 10.83 -14.95 -11.17
CA GLN A 87 10.20 -13.84 -10.46
C GLN A 87 10.58 -12.54 -11.14
N SER A 88 9.58 -11.73 -11.46
CA SER A 88 9.74 -10.37 -11.94
C SER A 88 9.04 -9.42 -10.99
N VAL A 89 9.70 -8.33 -10.62
CA VAL A 89 9.12 -7.26 -9.82
C VAL A 89 9.43 -5.94 -10.51
N SER A 90 8.38 -5.18 -10.79
CA SER A 90 8.44 -3.80 -11.27
C SER A 90 7.82 -2.89 -10.23
N GLN A 91 8.46 -1.76 -9.97
CA GLN A 91 8.00 -0.75 -9.04
C GLN A 91 8.03 0.60 -9.74
N THR A 92 6.93 1.34 -9.66
CA THR A 92 6.83 2.72 -10.15
C THR A 92 6.38 3.61 -9.01
N VAL A 93 7.12 4.68 -8.77
CA VAL A 93 6.78 5.70 -7.78
C VAL A 93 6.63 7.03 -8.51
N VAL A 94 5.43 7.59 -8.43
CA VAL A 94 5.11 8.97 -8.79
C VAL A 94 5.06 9.76 -7.49
N GLY A 95 6.14 10.46 -7.17
CA GLY A 95 6.22 11.33 -6.01
C GLY A 95 5.99 12.79 -6.36
N ASN A 96 5.89 13.62 -5.32
CA ASN A 96 5.80 15.07 -5.48
C ASN A 96 7.00 15.74 -4.84
N ARG A 97 7.62 16.66 -5.57
CA ARG A 97 8.70 17.51 -5.09
C ARG A 97 8.14 18.89 -4.77
N ALA A 98 7.98 19.17 -3.48
CA ALA A 98 7.42 20.42 -2.99
C ALA A 98 8.17 21.66 -3.51
N SER A 99 7.42 22.69 -3.92
CA SER A 99 7.96 24.04 -4.09
C SER A 99 8.15 24.68 -2.71
N THR A 100 9.25 25.40 -2.51
CA THR A 100 9.57 26.06 -1.23
C THR A 100 9.63 27.57 -1.40
N LEU A 101 8.83 28.31 -0.63
CA LEU A 101 8.89 29.76 -0.57
C LEU A 101 9.25 30.18 0.85
N GLU A 102 10.42 30.80 1.01
CA GLU A 102 10.95 31.19 2.32
C GLU A 102 11.22 32.70 2.38
N ALA A 103 10.79 33.33 3.47
CA ALA A 103 11.06 34.74 3.74
C ALA A 103 11.52 34.93 5.19
N GLY A 104 12.55 35.77 5.40
CA GLY A 104 13.05 36.06 6.74
C GLY A 104 12.05 36.79 7.65
N ASN A 105 11.09 37.52 7.07
CA ASN A 105 10.03 38.20 7.82
C ASN A 105 8.67 37.73 7.36
N ASP A 106 8.14 38.26 6.26
CA ASP A 106 6.76 38.01 5.87
C ASP A 106 6.64 37.44 4.46
N ILE A 107 5.72 36.50 4.28
CA ILE A 107 5.23 36.09 2.97
C ILE A 107 3.86 36.75 2.76
N ASN A 108 3.75 37.61 1.75
CA ASN A 108 2.49 38.23 1.36
C ASN A 108 2.14 37.78 -0.06
N LEU A 109 1.06 37.01 -0.22
CA LEU A 109 0.52 36.55 -1.50
C LEU A 109 -0.82 37.24 -1.74
N VAL A 110 -0.92 38.05 -2.78
CA VAL A 110 -2.18 38.71 -3.14
C VAL A 110 -2.48 38.45 -4.61
N ALA A 111 -3.58 37.75 -4.87
CA ALA A 111 -4.11 37.45 -6.19
C ALA A 111 -5.38 38.29 -6.45
N GLY A 112 -5.60 38.69 -7.70
CA GLY A 112 -6.87 39.29 -8.11
C GLY A 112 -8.01 38.27 -8.19
N ASN A 113 -7.65 37.01 -8.44
CA ASN A 113 -8.51 35.85 -8.51
C ASN A 113 -8.00 34.83 -7.48
N ASN A 114 -7.35 33.75 -7.90
CA ASN A 114 -7.17 32.59 -7.04
C ASN A 114 -5.75 32.46 -6.51
N VAL A 115 -5.61 31.97 -5.27
CA VAL A 115 -4.35 31.45 -4.75
C VAL A 115 -4.50 29.94 -4.56
N VAL A 116 -3.68 29.16 -5.25
CA VAL A 116 -3.63 27.70 -5.14
C VAL A 116 -2.25 27.26 -4.68
N ILE A 117 -2.21 26.43 -3.63
CA ILE A 117 -0.98 25.89 -3.07
C ILE A 117 -1.17 24.39 -2.84
N ASP A 118 -0.54 23.56 -3.68
CA ASP A 118 -0.63 22.11 -3.61
C ASP A 118 0.73 21.46 -3.33
N GLY A 119 0.80 20.68 -2.25
CA GLY A 119 1.98 19.95 -1.79
C GLY A 119 3.25 20.78 -1.61
N SER A 120 3.10 22.08 -1.32
CA SER A 120 4.21 23.03 -1.27
C SER A 120 4.43 23.58 0.14
N ARG A 121 5.65 24.08 0.41
CA ARG A 121 6.03 24.64 1.72
C ARG A 121 6.24 26.14 1.65
N LEU A 122 5.55 26.88 2.51
CA LEU A 122 5.71 28.32 2.72
C LEU A 122 6.21 28.56 4.15
N GLN A 123 7.32 29.28 4.30
CA GLN A 123 7.92 29.56 5.60
C GLN A 123 8.25 31.04 5.74
N ALA A 124 7.70 31.67 6.77
CA ALA A 124 7.97 33.07 7.11
C ALA A 124 8.49 33.18 8.53
N GLY A 125 9.56 33.94 8.75
CA GLY A 125 10.10 34.19 10.09
C GLY A 125 9.13 34.93 11.02
N ARG A 126 8.12 35.61 10.46
CA ARG A 126 7.11 36.37 11.19
C ARG A 126 5.70 36.03 10.70
N ASP A 127 5.21 36.61 9.61
CA ASP A 127 3.81 36.44 9.22
C ASP A 127 3.64 35.83 7.81
N ILE A 128 2.63 35.00 7.60
CA ILE A 128 2.15 34.66 6.25
C ILE A 128 0.76 35.26 6.08
N ALA A 129 0.57 36.04 5.02
CA ALA A 129 -0.71 36.58 4.61
C ALA A 129 -1.02 36.16 3.16
N ILE A 130 -2.18 35.54 2.97
CA ILE A 130 -2.67 35.11 1.66
C ILE A 130 -4.04 35.74 1.42
N LYS A 131 -4.19 36.40 0.28
CA LYS A 131 -5.43 37.06 -0.12
C LYS A 131 -5.79 36.75 -1.57
N GLY A 132 -7.03 36.36 -1.79
CA GLY A 132 -7.60 36.13 -3.13
C GLY A 132 -9.13 36.18 -3.12
N THR A 133 -9.73 36.00 -4.29
CA THR A 133 -11.13 35.64 -4.44
C THR A 133 -11.37 34.28 -3.82
N ASP A 134 -10.64 33.26 -4.29
CA ASP A 134 -10.62 31.93 -3.71
C ASP A 134 -9.20 31.59 -3.26
N VAL A 135 -9.10 30.90 -2.12
CA VAL A 135 -7.82 30.42 -1.60
C VAL A 135 -7.94 28.93 -1.34
N THR A 136 -7.16 28.14 -2.06
CA THR A 136 -7.12 26.68 -1.93
C THR A 136 -5.74 26.23 -1.52
N LEU A 137 -5.68 25.49 -0.42
CA LEU A 137 -4.49 24.80 0.02
C LEU A 137 -4.82 23.31 0.05
N GLY A 138 -4.12 22.52 -0.75
CA GLY A 138 -4.41 21.11 -0.93
C GLY A 138 -3.20 20.22 -0.70
N VAL A 139 -3.25 19.07 -1.36
CA VAL A 139 -2.18 18.09 -1.38
C VAL A 139 -1.75 17.88 -2.83
N ALA A 140 -0.46 17.65 -3.03
CA ALA A 140 -0.01 17.08 -4.29
C ALA A 140 -0.22 15.57 -4.25
N GLN A 141 -0.88 15.03 -5.26
CA GLN A 141 -1.20 13.60 -5.36
C GLN A 141 -0.06 12.84 -6.04
N GLY A 142 0.32 11.72 -5.45
CA GLY A 142 1.31 10.79 -5.98
C GLY A 142 0.76 9.36 -5.99
N GLU A 143 1.53 8.43 -6.55
CA GLU A 143 1.16 7.03 -6.67
C GLU A 143 2.37 6.13 -6.44
N TYR A 144 2.14 5.04 -5.72
CA TYR A 144 3.08 3.94 -5.56
C TYR A 144 2.46 2.69 -6.18
N ALA A 145 3.10 2.14 -7.21
CA ALA A 145 2.64 0.95 -7.92
C ALA A 145 3.70 -0.15 -7.89
N VAL A 146 3.29 -1.38 -7.56
CA VAL A 146 4.13 -2.57 -7.58
C VAL A 146 3.44 -3.67 -8.37
N ASP A 147 4.12 -4.17 -9.39
CA ASP A 147 3.71 -5.33 -10.15
C ASP A 147 4.70 -6.46 -9.88
N ALA A 148 4.22 -7.58 -9.36
CA ALA A 148 5.00 -8.78 -9.12
C ALA A 148 4.40 -9.96 -9.88
N GLU A 149 5.25 -10.67 -10.64
CA GLU A 149 4.89 -11.90 -11.32
C GLU A 149 5.82 -13.04 -10.88
N GLN A 150 5.22 -14.16 -10.51
CA GLN A 150 5.93 -15.38 -10.19
C GLN A 150 5.45 -16.50 -11.09
N GLN A 151 6.40 -17.15 -11.77
CA GLN A 151 6.15 -18.34 -12.57
C GLN A 151 6.91 -19.52 -11.96
N GLN A 152 6.23 -20.65 -11.82
CA GLN A 152 6.82 -21.91 -11.36
C GLN A 152 6.47 -23.03 -12.32
N GLY A 153 7.49 -23.80 -12.72
CA GLY A 153 7.37 -25.00 -13.51
C GLY A 153 8.02 -26.17 -12.79
N LYS A 154 7.38 -27.33 -12.80
CA LYS A 154 7.95 -28.59 -12.32
C LYS A 154 7.69 -29.66 -13.36
N GLY A 155 8.68 -30.52 -13.60
CA GLY A 155 8.55 -31.65 -14.51
C GLY A 155 9.46 -32.78 -14.07
N GLY A 156 8.96 -34.01 -14.05
CA GLY A 156 9.76 -35.18 -13.72
C GLY A 156 8.95 -36.32 -13.10
N ILE A 157 9.66 -37.16 -12.37
CA ILE A 157 9.12 -38.33 -11.69
C ILE A 157 8.59 -37.87 -10.32
N LYS A 158 7.35 -38.21 -10.01
CA LYS A 158 6.71 -37.97 -8.73
C LYS A 158 6.42 -39.31 -8.08
N GLY A 159 6.79 -39.44 -6.81
CA GLY A 159 6.48 -40.61 -6.01
C GLY A 159 5.77 -40.17 -4.74
N GLY A 160 4.85 -40.97 -4.25
CA GLY A 160 4.21 -40.71 -2.96
C GLY A 160 3.54 -41.93 -2.37
N THR A 161 3.10 -41.79 -1.13
CA THR A 161 2.54 -42.90 -0.33
C THR A 161 1.07 -42.68 0.04
N SER A 162 0.47 -41.56 -0.38
CA SER A 162 -0.94 -41.26 -0.15
C SER A 162 -1.83 -42.23 -0.96
N GLY A 163 -2.58 -43.09 -0.27
CA GLY A 163 -3.50 -44.07 -0.88
C GLY A 163 -2.82 -45.32 -1.48
N GLY A 164 -1.52 -45.53 -1.24
CA GLY A 164 -0.70 -46.58 -1.83
C GLY A 164 0.68 -46.06 -2.29
N PHE A 165 1.57 -46.95 -2.72
CA PHE A 165 2.83 -46.56 -3.35
C PHE A 165 2.57 -46.14 -4.80
N LYS A 166 2.60 -44.84 -5.08
CA LYS A 166 2.43 -44.27 -6.43
C LYS A 166 3.76 -43.83 -7.01
N LEU A 167 3.97 -44.10 -8.30
CA LEU A 167 5.09 -43.62 -9.08
C LEU A 167 4.57 -43.14 -10.44
N GLY A 168 4.74 -41.86 -10.75
CA GLY A 168 4.26 -41.26 -11.98
C GLY A 168 5.25 -40.27 -12.59
N VAL A 169 5.03 -39.93 -13.85
CA VAL A 169 5.74 -38.87 -14.57
C VAL A 169 4.73 -37.80 -14.91
N GLY A 170 5.08 -36.54 -14.61
CA GLY A 170 4.17 -35.44 -14.82
C GLY A 170 4.83 -34.08 -14.83
N GLY A 171 4.06 -33.08 -15.24
CA GLY A 171 4.45 -31.69 -15.30
C GLY A 171 3.39 -30.79 -14.68
N SER A 172 3.80 -29.65 -14.16
CA SER A 172 2.90 -28.60 -13.68
C SER A 172 3.51 -27.23 -13.92
N THR A 173 2.67 -26.28 -14.27
CA THR A 173 2.99 -24.86 -14.36
C THR A 173 2.04 -24.06 -13.46
N GLY A 174 2.53 -22.99 -12.88
CA GLY A 174 1.76 -22.06 -12.08
C GLY A 174 2.25 -20.65 -12.30
N THR A 175 1.31 -19.72 -12.51
CA THR A 175 1.57 -18.29 -12.56
C THR A 175 0.80 -17.59 -11.45
N ALA A 176 1.45 -16.65 -10.79
CA ALA A 176 0.85 -15.79 -9.78
C ALA A 176 1.26 -14.35 -10.08
N THR A 177 0.29 -13.50 -10.34
CA THR A 177 0.48 -12.06 -10.55
C THR A 177 -0.15 -11.30 -9.39
N GLN A 178 0.54 -10.28 -8.93
CA GLN A 178 0.09 -9.37 -7.90
C GLN A 178 0.36 -7.95 -8.41
N ALA A 179 -0.69 -7.13 -8.49
CA ALA A 179 -0.59 -5.71 -8.78
C ALA A 179 -1.10 -4.95 -7.56
N GLU A 180 -0.29 -4.04 -7.04
CA GLU A 180 -0.64 -3.17 -5.93
C GLU A 180 -0.51 -1.72 -6.37
N ARG A 181 -1.52 -0.90 -6.10
CA ARG A 181 -1.48 0.55 -6.29
C ARG A 181 -1.90 1.24 -5.02
N GLN A 182 -1.17 2.28 -4.65
CA GLN A 182 -1.43 3.08 -3.46
C GLN A 182 -1.25 4.55 -3.82
N GLY A 183 -2.34 5.30 -3.79
CA GLY A 183 -2.33 6.76 -3.84
C GLY A 183 -1.63 7.31 -2.60
N THR A 184 -0.88 8.39 -2.79
CA THR A 184 -0.20 9.11 -1.70
C THR A 184 -0.49 10.60 -1.83
N SER A 185 -0.47 11.32 -0.72
CA SER A 185 -0.71 12.76 -0.70
C SER A 185 0.43 13.47 0.03
N SER A 186 1.01 14.47 -0.62
CA SER A 186 1.98 15.38 -0.01
C SER A 186 1.27 16.66 0.42
N PRO A 187 1.17 16.97 1.71
CA PRO A 187 0.40 18.11 2.20
C PRO A 187 1.09 19.45 1.92
N SER A 188 0.31 20.50 1.63
CA SER A 188 0.82 21.87 1.71
C SER A 188 1.10 22.28 3.15
N GLU A 189 2.27 22.87 3.39
CA GLU A 189 2.79 23.21 4.71
C GLU A 189 3.05 24.73 4.84
N LEU A 190 2.35 25.38 5.76
CA LEU A 190 2.50 26.81 6.05
C LEU A 190 3.06 27.00 7.45
N LEU A 191 4.19 27.68 7.55
CA LEU A 191 4.91 27.90 8.81
C LEU A 191 5.15 29.40 9.02
N ALA A 192 4.42 30.02 9.94
CA ALA A 192 4.68 31.39 10.38
C ALA A 192 5.25 31.42 11.79
N GLY A 193 6.32 32.21 11.97
CA GLY A 193 6.88 32.45 13.29
C GLY A 193 5.92 33.15 14.26
N ARG A 194 4.91 33.88 13.75
CA ARG A 194 3.97 34.65 14.54
C ARG A 194 2.51 34.50 14.11
N ASP A 195 2.11 34.96 12.92
CA ASP A 195 0.69 34.93 12.51
C ASP A 195 0.48 34.32 11.12
N LEU A 196 -0.59 33.53 10.95
CA LEU A 196 -1.10 33.08 9.65
C LEU A 196 -2.45 33.74 9.37
N ASN A 197 -2.57 34.44 8.26
CA ASN A 197 -3.82 35.09 7.84
C ASN A 197 -4.19 34.64 6.43
N LEU A 198 -5.31 33.92 6.30
CA LEU A 198 -5.87 33.49 5.02
C LEU A 198 -7.20 34.21 4.80
N GLU A 199 -7.29 35.00 3.74
CA GLU A 199 -8.47 35.80 3.41
C GLU A 199 -8.94 35.47 1.98
N ALA A 200 -10.09 34.83 1.87
CA ALA A 200 -10.78 34.62 0.61
C ALA A 200 -12.05 35.47 0.58
N SER A 201 -12.27 36.27 -0.46
CA SER A 201 -13.52 37.03 -0.58
C SER A 201 -14.71 36.16 -0.98
N ASN A 202 -14.45 34.96 -1.50
CA ASN A 202 -15.42 33.93 -1.82
C ASN A 202 -15.13 32.69 -0.95
N ASP A 203 -14.38 31.71 -1.43
CA ASP A 203 -14.22 30.42 -0.72
C ASP A 203 -12.78 30.15 -0.25
N LEU A 204 -12.66 29.61 0.97
CA LEU A 204 -11.38 29.18 1.56
C LEU A 204 -11.40 27.67 1.80
N SER A 205 -10.47 26.95 1.18
CA SER A 205 -10.39 25.48 1.25
C SER A 205 -9.02 25.01 1.73
N LEU A 206 -9.01 24.19 2.78
CA LEU A 206 -7.83 23.58 3.39
C LEU A 206 -8.03 22.06 3.41
N VAL A 207 -7.48 21.35 2.44
CA VAL A 207 -7.66 19.90 2.27
C VAL A 207 -6.34 19.18 2.49
N GLY A 208 -6.27 18.39 3.57
CA GLY A 208 -5.09 17.61 3.92
C GLY A 208 -3.83 18.45 4.21
N THR A 209 -4.00 19.71 4.60
CA THR A 209 -2.90 20.67 4.77
C THR A 209 -2.31 20.67 6.18
N ARG A 210 -1.15 21.31 6.34
CA ARG A 210 -0.58 21.63 7.65
C ARG A 210 -0.33 23.12 7.75
N ALA A 211 -0.99 23.80 8.67
CA ALA A 211 -0.76 25.22 8.94
C ALA A 211 -0.34 25.41 10.40
N GLN A 212 0.80 26.06 10.61
CA GLN A 212 1.36 26.31 11.92
C GLN A 212 1.72 27.78 12.10
N SER A 213 1.30 28.32 13.23
CA SER A 213 1.57 29.68 13.63
C SER A 213 2.08 29.74 15.07
N GLY A 214 3.10 30.57 15.33
CA GLY A 214 3.61 30.80 16.67
C GLY A 214 2.60 31.49 17.60
N ARG A 215 1.64 32.23 17.06
CA ARG A 215 0.61 32.95 17.80
C ARG A 215 -0.78 32.67 17.25
N ASP A 216 -1.21 33.33 16.19
CA ASP A 216 -2.61 33.23 15.74
C ASP A 216 -2.73 32.64 14.34
N ILE A 217 -3.80 31.89 14.10
CA ILE A 217 -4.27 31.54 12.75
C ILE A 217 -5.63 32.19 12.56
N ASN A 218 -5.79 32.99 11.51
CA ASN A 218 -7.05 33.61 11.11
C ASN A 218 -7.46 33.12 9.72
N LEU A 219 -8.61 32.48 9.64
CA LEU A 219 -9.23 31.96 8.41
C LEU A 219 -10.51 32.74 8.12
N ASN A 220 -10.50 33.56 7.08
CA ASN A 220 -11.66 34.39 6.72
C ASN A 220 -12.12 34.03 5.31
N ALA A 221 -13.32 33.46 5.21
CA ALA A 221 -14.01 33.18 3.96
C ALA A 221 -15.24 34.08 3.81
N GLY A 222 -15.42 34.68 2.64
CA GLY A 222 -16.59 35.49 2.34
C GLY A 222 -17.87 34.68 2.15
N ASN A 223 -17.76 33.42 1.73
CA ASN A 223 -18.86 32.47 1.59
C ASN A 223 -18.60 31.21 2.40
N ASP A 224 -17.81 30.26 1.88
CA ASP A 224 -17.64 28.93 2.50
C ASP A 224 -16.19 28.69 2.97
N LEU A 225 -16.05 28.15 4.20
CA LEU A 225 -14.79 27.65 4.75
C LEU A 225 -14.81 26.12 4.82
N LEU A 226 -14.00 25.46 4.00
CA LEU A 226 -13.80 24.01 4.03
C LEU A 226 -12.46 23.64 4.69
N ILE A 227 -12.52 22.81 5.72
CA ILE A 227 -11.34 22.15 6.30
C ILE A 227 -11.58 20.64 6.26
N GLY A 228 -10.83 19.93 5.42
CA GLY A 228 -11.10 18.54 5.09
C GLY A 228 -9.86 17.66 5.01
N ALA A 229 -10.09 16.36 4.88
CA ALA A 229 -9.03 15.40 4.61
C ALA A 229 -8.92 15.12 3.10
N ALA A 230 -7.70 14.99 2.59
CA ALA A 230 -7.50 14.42 1.26
C ALA A 230 -7.67 12.90 1.30
N GLN A 231 -8.30 12.33 0.28
CA GLN A 231 -8.49 10.88 0.17
C GLN A 231 -7.45 10.28 -0.77
N ASN A 232 -6.95 9.10 -0.39
CA ASN A 232 -5.99 8.30 -1.13
C ASN A 232 -6.56 6.90 -1.32
N GLN A 233 -6.63 6.46 -2.57
CA GLN A 233 -7.14 5.13 -2.89
C GLN A 233 -6.02 4.10 -2.85
N SER A 234 -6.37 2.87 -2.52
CA SER A 234 -5.46 1.73 -2.56
C SER A 234 -6.17 0.56 -3.21
N SER A 235 -5.48 -0.15 -4.09
CA SER A 235 -5.97 -1.37 -4.71
C SER A 235 -4.91 -2.46 -4.70
N THR A 236 -5.38 -3.70 -4.56
CA THR A 236 -4.53 -4.89 -4.70
C THR A 236 -5.27 -5.94 -5.47
N ASP A 237 -4.74 -6.30 -6.64
CA ASP A 237 -5.24 -7.37 -7.49
C ASP A 237 -4.28 -8.56 -7.41
N ASN A 238 -4.83 -9.73 -7.13
CA ASN A 238 -4.08 -10.98 -7.08
C ASN A 238 -4.73 -12.01 -7.98
N ASP A 239 -3.98 -12.48 -8.96
CA ASP A 239 -4.42 -13.51 -9.90
C ASP A 239 -3.47 -14.71 -9.82
N ARG A 240 -4.02 -15.91 -9.66
CA ARG A 240 -3.26 -17.16 -9.61
C ARG A 240 -3.87 -18.17 -10.54
N ARG A 241 -3.03 -18.86 -11.30
CA ARG A 241 -3.44 -19.93 -12.22
C ARG A 241 -2.43 -21.05 -12.15
N ASN A 242 -2.88 -22.29 -12.07
CA ASN A 242 -2.02 -23.44 -12.18
C ASN A 242 -2.66 -24.54 -13.03
N ALA A 243 -1.81 -25.30 -13.68
CA ALA A 243 -2.19 -26.43 -14.50
C ALA A 243 -1.14 -27.53 -14.36
N GLY A 244 -1.59 -28.77 -14.29
CA GLY A 244 -0.68 -29.91 -14.19
C GLY A 244 -1.34 -31.21 -14.61
N GLY A 245 -0.51 -32.15 -15.02
CA GLY A 245 -0.92 -33.48 -15.44
C GLY A 245 0.15 -34.51 -15.12
N GLU A 246 -0.28 -35.73 -14.83
CA GLU A 246 0.58 -36.83 -14.44
C GLU A 246 -0.06 -38.17 -14.78
N VAL A 247 0.78 -39.11 -15.23
CA VAL A 247 0.42 -40.51 -15.45
C VAL A 247 1.36 -41.39 -14.66
N GLY A 248 0.85 -42.46 -14.06
CA GLY A 248 1.68 -43.31 -13.23
C GLY A 248 1.06 -44.66 -12.90
N VAL A 249 1.79 -45.42 -12.13
CA VAL A 249 1.38 -46.71 -11.57
C VAL A 249 1.21 -46.58 -10.06
N THR A 250 0.29 -47.33 -9.49
CA THR A 250 0.03 -47.38 -8.05
C THR A 250 -0.05 -48.82 -7.57
N VAL A 251 0.45 -49.05 -6.35
CA VAL A 251 0.33 -50.33 -5.63
C VAL A 251 -0.30 -50.06 -4.27
N GLY A 252 -1.51 -50.57 -4.06
CA GLY A 252 -2.29 -50.38 -2.84
C GLY A 252 -2.73 -51.71 -2.22
N SER A 253 -3.54 -51.63 -1.16
CA SER A 253 -4.13 -52.79 -0.48
C SER A 253 -4.97 -53.67 -1.42
N ASP A 254 -5.46 -53.11 -2.52
CA ASP A 254 -6.31 -53.78 -3.51
C ASP A 254 -5.54 -54.26 -4.76
N GLY A 255 -4.21 -54.13 -4.79
CA GLY A 255 -3.35 -54.60 -5.87
C GLY A 255 -2.66 -53.50 -6.70
N PHE A 256 -2.26 -53.84 -7.94
CA PHE A 256 -1.58 -52.96 -8.90
C PHE A 256 -2.59 -52.25 -9.82
N GLY A 257 -2.35 -50.96 -10.11
CA GLY A 257 -3.16 -50.18 -11.05
C GLY A 257 -2.39 -49.10 -11.79
N VAL A 258 -3.01 -48.55 -12.83
CA VAL A 258 -2.53 -47.37 -13.59
C VAL A 258 -3.45 -46.20 -13.27
N TYR A 259 -2.90 -45.00 -13.10
CA TYR A 259 -3.68 -43.78 -12.90
C TYR A 259 -3.27 -42.68 -13.87
N VAL A 260 -4.23 -41.81 -14.16
CA VAL A 260 -4.03 -40.53 -14.84
C VAL A 260 -4.65 -39.47 -13.95
N SER A 261 -3.94 -38.35 -13.76
CA SER A 261 -4.43 -37.23 -12.98
C SER A 261 -4.17 -35.92 -13.71
N ALA A 262 -5.13 -35.01 -13.60
CA ALA A 262 -5.03 -33.65 -14.11
C ALA A 262 -5.54 -32.70 -13.03
N SER A 263 -4.85 -31.56 -12.88
CA SER A 263 -5.18 -30.53 -11.91
C SER A 263 -5.20 -29.17 -12.59
N LEU A 264 -6.29 -28.44 -12.43
CA LEU A 264 -6.43 -27.06 -12.85
C LEU A 264 -6.89 -26.25 -11.64
N GLY A 265 -6.32 -25.06 -11.46
CA GLY A 265 -6.74 -24.15 -10.41
C GLY A 265 -6.62 -22.70 -10.87
N LYS A 266 -7.57 -21.90 -10.42
CA LYS A 266 -7.63 -20.46 -10.66
C LYS A 266 -8.09 -19.78 -9.37
N GLY A 267 -7.48 -18.67 -9.02
CA GLY A 267 -7.91 -17.81 -7.92
C GLY A 267 -7.74 -16.35 -8.32
N LYS A 268 -8.72 -15.53 -7.99
CA LYS A 268 -8.65 -14.07 -8.11
C LYS A 268 -9.05 -13.45 -6.78
N LEU A 269 -8.35 -12.40 -6.37
CA LEU A 269 -8.69 -11.62 -5.19
C LEU A 269 -8.37 -10.16 -5.47
N ASP A 270 -9.42 -9.34 -5.44
CA ASP A 270 -9.34 -7.91 -5.61
C ASP A 270 -9.65 -7.26 -4.25
N ARG A 271 -8.91 -6.22 -3.87
CA ARG A 271 -9.12 -5.47 -2.64
C ARG A 271 -8.99 -3.99 -2.94
N GLU A 272 -9.97 -3.22 -2.49
CA GLU A 272 -9.96 -1.77 -2.52
C GLU A 272 -9.95 -1.23 -1.08
N GLY A 273 -9.33 -0.07 -0.88
CA GLY A 273 -9.30 0.62 0.39
C GLY A 273 -9.09 2.11 0.21
N GLU A 274 -9.61 2.89 1.15
CA GLU A 274 -9.49 4.35 1.17
C GLU A 274 -8.68 4.76 2.41
N GLN A 275 -7.72 5.66 2.22
CA GLN A 275 -6.93 6.28 3.27
C GLN A 275 -7.19 7.78 3.28
N MET A 276 -7.08 8.41 4.45
CA MET A 276 -7.34 9.84 4.61
C MET A 276 -6.11 10.56 5.14
N GLN A 277 -5.77 11.69 4.52
CA GLN A 277 -4.76 12.65 4.96
C GLN A 277 -5.48 13.88 5.53
N ASN A 278 -5.58 13.96 6.87
CA ASN A 278 -6.28 15.05 7.54
C ASN A 278 -5.55 16.39 7.41
N ALA A 279 -6.32 17.49 7.47
CA ALA A 279 -5.77 18.82 7.69
C ALA A 279 -5.44 19.04 9.17
N TYR A 280 -4.35 19.73 9.45
CA TYR A 280 -3.86 20.07 10.79
C TYR A 280 -3.58 21.57 10.89
N LEU A 281 -4.25 22.23 11.83
CA LEU A 281 -4.09 23.65 12.11
C LEU A 281 -3.60 23.83 13.55
N TYR A 282 -2.47 24.49 13.74
CA TYR A 282 -1.89 24.75 15.05
C TYR A 282 -1.59 26.23 15.23
N ALA A 283 -2.30 26.86 16.17
CA ALA A 283 -2.05 28.21 16.63
C ALA A 283 -1.49 28.16 18.07
N GLY A 284 -0.42 28.90 18.34
CA GLY A 284 0.15 28.99 19.69
C GLY A 284 -0.77 29.70 20.70
N ARG A 285 -1.74 30.48 20.22
CA ARG A 285 -2.67 31.27 21.03
C ARG A 285 -4.11 31.08 20.54
N ASP A 286 -4.49 31.73 19.44
CA ASP A 286 -5.88 31.77 18.97
C ASP A 286 -6.01 31.19 17.55
N LEU A 287 -6.99 30.29 17.35
CA LEU A 287 -7.43 29.82 16.03
C LEU A 287 -8.81 30.41 15.75
N ASN A 288 -8.87 31.39 14.85
CA ASN A 288 -10.10 32.10 14.48
C ASN A 288 -10.54 31.68 13.08
N PHE A 289 -11.82 31.44 12.91
CA PHE A 289 -12.44 31.13 11.63
C PHE A 289 -13.75 31.90 11.46
N ALA A 290 -13.96 32.48 10.28
CA ALA A 290 -15.16 33.18 9.89
C ALA A 290 -15.58 32.76 8.48
N SER A 291 -16.88 32.50 8.29
CA SER A 291 -17.51 32.11 7.04
C SER A 291 -18.76 32.96 6.85
N GLY A 292 -19.02 33.45 5.63
CA GLY A 292 -20.15 34.34 5.36
C GLY A 292 -21.49 33.63 5.13
N ARG A 293 -21.46 32.33 4.79
CA ARG A 293 -22.60 31.43 4.95
C ARG A 293 -22.29 30.51 6.14
N ASP A 294 -23.29 30.35 7.02
CA ASP A 294 -23.21 29.42 8.14
C ASP A 294 -22.78 28.04 7.62
N THR A 295 -21.72 27.49 8.24
CA THR A 295 -21.20 26.14 8.01
C THR A 295 -22.12 25.08 8.59
#